data_AF-A0A1H7UE17-F1
#
_entry.id   AF-A0A1H7UE17-F1
#
_cell.length_a   1.000
_cell.length_b   1.000
_cell.length_c   1.000
_cell.angle_alpha   90.00
_cell.angle_beta   90.00
_cell.angle_gamma   90.00
#
_symmetry.space_group_name_H-M   'P 1'
#
loop_
_entity.id
_entity.type
_entity.pdbx_description
1 polymer ?
#
loop_
_entity_poly.entity_id
_entity_poly.type
_entity_poly.pdbx_seq_one_letter_code
_entity_poly.pdbx_strand_id
1 'polypeptide(L)'
;MKNNEINIRIEDLHHINRELSHWNLFMRYWEWQDYVIVSSILIISLILIAYGVSPDGKLCVALLGAGLIIGAFFYANEKDNKIISKQYSYVSAKKSKPQKIQEIYIKIFKEHINNPHFLKPKNIEFVINAIQREQEMQSYQSFGLFQTFLVSSITVLATLFFTGSMEYALSGFDDFLKLFKMMGGIFILALGQFYFIEFVIFREFILWRRQKKLRLIKVLENIYLEQVMISKR
;
A
#
# COMPACT_ATOMS: atom_id res chain seq x y z
N MET A 1 -44.63 -9.23 -4.35
CA MET A 1 -43.24 -9.61 -4.71
C MET A 1 -42.32 -8.59 -4.07
N LYS A 2 -41.59 -8.96 -3.00
CA LYS A 2 -40.60 -8.06 -2.38
C LYS A 2 -39.36 -8.04 -3.26
N ASN A 3 -38.91 -6.84 -3.64
CA ASN A 3 -37.56 -6.64 -4.15
C ASN A 3 -36.58 -7.22 -3.14
N ASN A 4 -35.90 -8.31 -3.51
CA ASN A 4 -34.70 -8.75 -2.81
C ASN A 4 -33.59 -7.77 -3.21
N GLU A 5 -33.61 -6.60 -2.57
CA GLU A 5 -32.56 -5.60 -2.69
C GLU A 5 -31.21 -6.22 -2.31
N ILE A 6 -30.21 -5.91 -3.11
CA ILE A 6 -28.82 -6.30 -2.90
C ILE A 6 -28.36 -5.61 -1.62
N ASN A 7 -28.50 -6.27 -0.48
CA ASN A 7 -27.98 -5.75 0.79
C ASN A 7 -26.61 -6.38 1.07
N ILE A 8 -25.67 -6.17 0.14
CA ILE A 8 -24.25 -6.28 0.47
C ILE A 8 -23.78 -4.86 0.66
N ARG A 9 -23.48 -4.51 1.91
CA ARG A 9 -23.02 -3.19 2.24
C ARG A 9 -21.57 -3.02 1.81
N ILE A 10 -21.15 -1.79 1.53
CA ILE A 10 -19.75 -1.49 1.17
C ILE A 10 -18.81 -1.92 2.32
N GLU A 11 -19.31 -1.85 3.56
CA GLU A 11 -18.64 -2.36 4.75
C GLU A 11 -18.34 -3.86 4.68
N ASP A 12 -19.23 -4.66 4.09
CA ASP A 12 -19.05 -6.11 3.94
C ASP A 12 -17.92 -6.40 2.94
N LEU A 13 -17.86 -5.66 1.82
CA LEU A 13 -16.76 -5.75 0.85
C LEU A 13 -15.42 -5.33 1.47
N HIS A 14 -15.41 -4.32 2.33
CA HIS A 14 -14.23 -3.92 3.07
C HIS A 14 -13.78 -4.97 4.09
N HIS A 15 -14.71 -5.56 4.81
CA HIS A 15 -14.45 -6.64 5.77
C HIS A 15 -13.84 -7.86 5.05
N ILE A 16 -14.45 -8.30 3.95
CA ILE A 16 -13.93 -9.40 3.13
C ILE A 16 -12.52 -9.08 2.63
N ASN A 17 -12.26 -7.86 2.14
CA ASN A 17 -10.91 -7.52 1.68
C ASN A 17 -9.85 -7.56 2.81
N ARG A 18 -10.25 -7.31 4.07
CA ARG A 18 -9.37 -7.45 5.24
C ARG A 18 -9.10 -8.93 5.56
N GLU A 19 -10.11 -9.78 5.48
CA GLU A 19 -10.00 -11.24 5.60
C GLU A 19 -9.07 -11.84 4.54
N LEU A 20 -9.15 -11.33 3.31
CA LEU A 20 -8.27 -11.73 2.20
C LEU A 20 -6.83 -11.23 2.36
N SER A 21 -6.47 -10.52 3.44
CA SER A 21 -5.10 -10.03 3.65
C SER A 21 -4.12 -11.18 3.92
N HIS A 22 -2.85 -11.01 3.53
CA HIS A 22 -1.81 -12.00 3.83
C HIS A 22 -1.67 -12.23 5.35
N TRP A 23 -1.94 -11.18 6.14
CA TRP A 23 -1.93 -11.25 7.59
C TRP A 23 -2.99 -12.23 8.12
N ASN A 24 -4.23 -12.12 7.66
CA ASN A 24 -5.30 -13.02 8.11
C ASN A 24 -5.17 -14.43 7.52
N LEU A 25 -4.65 -14.55 6.29
CA LEU A 25 -4.50 -15.85 5.64
C LEU A 25 -3.39 -16.72 6.24
N PHE A 26 -2.24 -16.12 6.57
CA PHE A 26 -1.03 -16.85 6.92
C PHE A 26 -0.55 -16.47 8.30
N MET A 27 -0.27 -15.18 8.52
CA MET A 27 0.33 -14.71 9.77
C MET A 27 -0.50 -15.12 10.99
N ARG A 28 -1.84 -15.09 10.93
CA ARG A 28 -2.71 -15.60 12.02
C ARG A 28 -2.36 -17.03 12.50
N TYR A 29 -1.82 -17.87 11.63
CA TYR A 29 -1.43 -19.26 11.93
C TYR A 29 0.07 -19.44 12.20
N TRP A 30 0.86 -18.38 12.11
CA TRP A 30 2.25 -18.41 12.53
C TRP A 30 2.33 -18.45 14.05
N GLU A 31 3.24 -19.26 14.57
CA GLU A 31 3.56 -19.23 15.99
C GLU A 31 4.35 -17.96 16.30
N TRP A 32 4.13 -17.35 17.46
CA TRP A 32 4.83 -16.13 17.86
C TRP A 32 6.36 -16.26 17.75
N GLN A 33 6.89 -17.48 17.95
CA GLN A 33 8.30 -17.82 17.79
C GLN A 33 8.79 -17.61 16.35
N ASP A 34 8.01 -18.01 15.35
CA ASP A 34 8.36 -17.83 13.93
C ASP A 34 8.48 -16.35 13.57
N TYR A 35 7.60 -15.51 14.12
CA TYR A 35 7.69 -14.06 13.93
C TYR A 35 8.95 -13.49 14.54
N VAL A 36 9.25 -13.85 15.80
CA VAL A 36 10.46 -13.36 16.47
C VAL A 36 11.70 -13.78 15.69
N ILE A 37 11.77 -15.03 15.26
CA ILE A 37 12.90 -15.54 14.47
C ILE A 37 13.06 -14.76 13.17
N VAL A 38 12.00 -14.63 12.36
CA VAL A 38 12.08 -13.93 11.06
C VAL A 38 12.38 -12.44 11.25
N SER A 39 11.72 -11.78 12.21
CA SER A 39 11.97 -10.37 12.52
C SER A 39 13.40 -10.12 13.02
N SER A 40 13.91 -10.96 13.92
CA SER A 40 15.28 -10.87 14.41
C SER A 40 16.30 -11.07 13.28
N ILE A 41 16.10 -12.05 12.41
CA ILE A 41 16.98 -12.27 11.25
C ILE A 41 16.97 -11.05 10.33
N LEU A 42 15.80 -10.47 10.03
CA LEU A 42 15.70 -9.29 9.18
C LEU A 42 16.40 -8.06 9.80
N ILE A 43 16.24 -7.83 11.10
CA ILE A 43 16.90 -6.72 11.81
C ILE A 43 18.42 -6.89 11.77
N ILE A 44 18.93 -8.08 12.11
CA ILE A 44 20.37 -8.38 12.07
C ILE A 44 20.89 -8.18 10.64
N SER A 45 20.16 -8.65 9.64
CA SER A 45 20.54 -8.50 8.23
C SER A 45 20.66 -7.05 7.80
N LEU A 46 19.72 -6.19 8.21
CA LEU A 46 19.75 -4.75 7.90
C LEU A 46 20.95 -4.06 8.57
N ILE A 47 21.25 -4.40 9.82
CA ILE A 47 22.42 -3.89 10.53
C ILE A 47 23.71 -4.28 9.79
N LEU A 48 23.82 -5.53 9.34
CA LEU A 48 24.98 -6.03 8.60
C LEU A 48 25.13 -5.34 7.24
N ILE A 49 24.04 -5.08 6.52
CA ILE A 49 24.07 -4.32 5.26
C ILE A 49 24.52 -2.88 5.52
N ALA A 50 23.93 -2.21 6.51
CA ALA A 50 24.28 -0.83 6.85
C ALA A 50 25.76 -0.71 7.24
N TYR A 51 26.27 -1.65 8.05
CA TYR A 51 27.68 -1.71 8.42
C TYR A 51 28.58 -2.02 7.21
N GLY A 52 28.22 -2.99 6.37
CA GLY A 52 29.03 -3.39 5.22
C GLY A 52 29.11 -2.35 4.10
N VAL A 53 28.16 -1.42 4.03
CA VAL A 53 28.13 -0.30 3.07
C VAL A 53 28.80 0.97 3.65
N SER A 54 29.13 0.98 4.94
CA SER A 54 29.84 2.10 5.57
C SER A 54 31.29 2.24 5.04
N PRO A 55 31.93 3.42 5.18
CA PRO A 55 33.28 3.67 4.65
C PRO A 55 34.36 2.70 5.16
N ASP A 56 34.21 2.24 6.40
CA ASP A 56 35.09 1.25 7.04
C ASP A 56 34.56 -0.19 6.88
N GLY A 57 33.42 -0.34 6.22
CA GLY A 57 32.69 -1.58 6.02
C GLY A 57 33.34 -2.48 4.96
N LYS A 58 33.16 -3.79 5.14
CA LYS A 58 33.55 -4.79 4.14
C LYS A 58 32.33 -5.21 3.33
N LEU A 59 32.43 -5.18 2.00
CA LEU A 59 31.41 -5.69 1.08
C LEU A 59 30.95 -7.11 1.43
N CYS A 60 31.85 -7.98 1.90
CA CYS A 60 31.49 -9.33 2.34
C CYS A 60 30.45 -9.34 3.48
N VAL A 61 30.47 -8.35 4.37
CA VAL A 61 29.51 -8.23 5.48
C VAL A 61 28.13 -7.80 4.95
N ALA A 62 28.09 -6.90 3.96
CA ALA A 62 26.84 -6.55 3.29
C ALA A 62 26.23 -7.74 2.54
N LEU A 63 27.06 -8.54 1.87
CA LEU A 63 26.62 -9.75 1.18
C LEU A 63 26.06 -10.81 2.13
N LEU A 64 26.66 -10.97 3.32
CA LEU A 64 26.12 -11.84 4.38
C LEU A 64 24.73 -11.36 4.83
N GLY A 65 24.57 -10.06 5.08
CA GLY A 65 23.25 -9.49 5.41
C GLY A 65 22.21 -9.74 4.32
N ALA A 66 22.57 -9.52 3.05
CA ALA A 66 21.67 -9.83 1.92
C ALA A 66 21.31 -11.33 1.85
N GLY A 67 22.28 -12.22 2.09
CA GLY A 67 22.06 -13.67 2.13
C GLY A 67 21.08 -14.10 3.22
N LEU A 68 21.17 -13.49 4.40
CA LEU A 68 20.24 -13.74 5.50
C LEU A 68 18.81 -13.28 5.19
N ILE A 69 18.62 -12.16 4.48
CA ILE A 69 17.29 -11.73 3.99
C ILE A 69 16.70 -12.77 3.04
N ILE A 70 17.52 -13.26 2.10
CA ILE A 70 17.09 -14.31 1.16
C ILE A 70 16.68 -15.58 1.93
N GLY A 71 17.48 -16.00 2.91
CA GLY A 71 17.17 -17.14 3.76
C GLY A 71 15.86 -16.98 4.54
N ALA A 72 15.64 -15.81 5.15
CA ALA A 72 14.40 -15.49 5.85
C ALA A 72 13.18 -15.55 4.92
N PHE A 73 13.33 -15.08 3.68
CA PHE A 73 12.28 -15.16 2.67
C PHE A 73 11.94 -16.61 2.30
N PHE A 74 12.95 -17.48 2.11
CA PHE A 74 12.72 -18.89 1.84
C PHE A 74 12.02 -19.60 3.01
N TYR A 75 12.45 -19.34 4.24
CA TYR A 75 11.82 -19.88 5.44
C TYR A 75 10.34 -19.48 5.55
N ALA A 76 10.05 -18.18 5.38
CA ALA A 76 8.68 -17.67 5.41
C ALA A 76 7.83 -18.30 4.31
N ASN A 77 8.38 -18.45 3.10
CA ASN A 77 7.69 -19.07 1.98
C ASN A 77 7.38 -20.56 2.22
N GLU A 78 8.30 -21.29 2.85
CA GLU A 78 8.07 -22.69 3.24
C GLU A 78 6.98 -22.82 4.32
N LYS A 79 7.02 -21.94 5.33
CA LYS A 79 5.98 -21.87 6.37
C LYS A 79 4.61 -21.58 5.79
N ASP A 80 4.48 -20.61 4.91
CA ASP A 80 3.24 -20.35 4.19
C ASP A 80 2.73 -21.59 3.46
N ASN A 81 3.61 -22.31 2.76
CA ASN A 81 3.21 -23.53 2.04
C ASN A 81 2.70 -24.62 2.98
N LYS A 82 3.30 -24.76 4.18
CA LYS A 82 2.81 -25.67 5.23
C LYS A 82 1.45 -25.23 5.77
N ILE A 83 1.20 -23.93 5.89
CA ILE A 83 -0.11 -23.41 6.29
C ILE A 83 -1.14 -23.69 5.19
N ILE A 84 -0.78 -23.50 3.91
CA ILE A 84 -1.65 -23.84 2.77
C ILE A 84 -2.07 -25.31 2.82
N SER A 85 -1.12 -26.23 2.98
CA SER A 85 -1.42 -27.65 2.99
C SER A 85 -2.25 -28.08 4.21
N LYS A 86 -2.05 -27.46 5.38
CA LYS A 86 -2.75 -27.81 6.62
C LYS A 86 -4.15 -27.21 6.72
N GLN A 87 -4.29 -25.91 6.44
CA GLN A 87 -5.53 -25.16 6.66
C GLN A 87 -6.41 -25.08 5.41
N TYR A 88 -5.82 -25.19 4.22
CA TYR A 88 -6.51 -25.06 2.94
C TYR A 88 -6.36 -26.33 2.11
N SER A 89 -6.62 -27.49 2.72
CA SER A 89 -6.45 -28.83 2.14
C SER A 89 -7.27 -29.08 0.86
N TYR A 90 -8.32 -28.28 0.63
CA TYR A 90 -9.13 -28.31 -0.59
C TYR A 90 -8.41 -27.77 -1.82
N VAL A 91 -7.27 -27.09 -1.64
CA VAL A 91 -6.49 -26.48 -2.71
C VAL A 91 -5.54 -27.52 -3.30
N SER A 92 -5.53 -27.65 -4.63
CA SER A 92 -4.72 -28.67 -5.30
C SER A 92 -3.22 -28.47 -5.08
N ALA A 93 -2.53 -29.52 -4.60
CA ALA A 93 -1.09 -29.51 -4.38
C ALA A 93 -0.27 -29.24 -5.65
N LYS A 94 -0.79 -29.60 -6.84
CA LYS A 94 -0.14 -29.42 -8.15
C LYS A 94 -0.15 -27.97 -8.66
N LYS A 95 -0.91 -27.07 -8.03
CA LYS A 95 -1.01 -25.66 -8.42
C LYS A 95 0.17 -24.84 -7.90
N SER A 96 0.52 -23.77 -8.64
CA SER A 96 1.51 -22.80 -8.18
C SER A 96 0.98 -22.00 -6.97
N LYS A 97 1.86 -21.51 -6.09
CA LYS A 97 1.45 -20.73 -4.91
C LYS A 97 0.48 -19.57 -5.24
N PRO A 98 0.66 -18.79 -6.33
CA PRO A 98 -0.31 -17.76 -6.72
C PRO A 98 -1.70 -18.32 -7.03
N GLN A 99 -1.78 -19.43 -7.77
CA GLN A 99 -3.05 -20.09 -8.10
C GLN A 99 -3.73 -20.64 -6.84
N LYS A 100 -2.95 -21.22 -5.92
CA LYS A 100 -3.44 -21.70 -4.62
C LYS A 100 -4.07 -20.58 -3.80
N ILE A 101 -3.38 -19.45 -3.69
CA ILE A 101 -3.87 -18.25 -2.98
C ILE A 101 -5.16 -17.72 -3.62
N GLN A 102 -5.24 -17.72 -4.96
CA GLN A 102 -6.42 -17.27 -5.68
C GLN A 102 -7.64 -18.15 -5.42
N GLU A 103 -7.47 -19.48 -5.36
CA GLU A 103 -8.56 -20.39 -4.95
C GLU A 103 -9.00 -20.15 -3.51
N ILE A 104 -8.05 -19.91 -2.61
CA ILE A 104 -8.34 -19.57 -1.21
C ILE A 104 -9.19 -18.31 -1.15
N TYR A 105 -8.80 -17.28 -1.89
CA TYR A 105 -9.54 -16.02 -1.95
C TYR A 105 -10.96 -16.20 -2.48
N ILE A 106 -11.14 -16.94 -3.57
CA ILE A 106 -12.47 -17.19 -4.15
C ILE A 106 -13.37 -17.92 -3.14
N LYS A 107 -12.83 -18.90 -2.42
CA LYS A 107 -13.62 -19.65 -1.44
C LYS A 107 -14.03 -18.78 -0.26
N ILE A 108 -13.09 -18.07 0.36
CA ILE A 108 -13.38 -17.15 1.49
C ILE A 108 -14.39 -16.08 1.07
N PHE A 109 -14.25 -15.56 -0.14
CA PHE A 109 -15.18 -14.57 -0.69
C PHE A 109 -16.60 -15.14 -0.85
N LYS A 110 -16.74 -16.35 -1.40
CA LYS A 110 -18.03 -17.04 -1.53
C LYS A 110 -18.64 -17.42 -0.17
N GLU A 111 -17.82 -17.79 0.82
CA GLU A 111 -18.30 -18.08 2.18
C GLU A 111 -18.87 -16.84 2.87
N HIS A 112 -18.26 -15.67 2.66
CA HIS A 112 -18.77 -14.41 3.21
C HIS A 112 -19.95 -13.85 2.43
N ILE A 113 -19.99 -14.04 1.10
CA ILE A 113 -21.12 -13.62 0.27
C ILE A 113 -22.10 -14.78 0.11
N ASN A 114 -22.98 -14.92 1.09
CA ASN A 114 -24.06 -15.91 1.05
C ASN A 114 -25.29 -15.43 0.24
N ASN A 115 -25.08 -14.57 -0.76
CA ASN A 115 -26.16 -14.01 -1.58
C ASN A 115 -26.01 -14.43 -3.05
N PRO A 116 -26.81 -15.40 -3.53
CA PRO A 116 -26.75 -15.86 -4.93
C PRO A 116 -27.16 -14.77 -5.93
N HIS A 117 -27.88 -13.73 -5.49
CA HIS A 117 -28.20 -12.60 -6.34
C HIS A 117 -26.95 -11.75 -6.65
N PHE A 118 -26.04 -11.58 -5.69
CA PHE A 118 -24.80 -10.83 -5.91
C PHE A 118 -23.87 -11.53 -6.89
N LEU A 119 -23.84 -12.87 -6.87
CA LEU A 119 -23.00 -13.69 -7.75
C LEU A 119 -23.47 -13.70 -9.21
N LYS A 120 -24.55 -12.98 -9.56
CA LYS A 120 -24.97 -12.82 -10.96
C LYS A 120 -23.95 -11.99 -11.74
N PRO A 121 -23.61 -12.36 -12.99
CA PRO A 121 -22.61 -11.68 -13.81
C PRO A 121 -22.79 -10.15 -13.85
N LYS A 122 -24.01 -9.67 -14.09
CA LYS A 122 -24.33 -8.23 -14.16
C LYS A 122 -24.03 -7.46 -12.86
N ASN A 123 -24.22 -8.10 -11.70
CA ASN A 123 -24.01 -7.45 -10.41
C ASN A 123 -22.51 -7.42 -10.07
N ILE A 124 -21.78 -8.49 -10.40
CA ILE A 124 -20.33 -8.52 -10.27
C ILE A 124 -19.68 -7.46 -11.18
N GLU A 125 -20.12 -7.38 -12.43
CA GLU A 125 -19.66 -6.39 -13.40
C GLU A 125 -19.92 -4.95 -12.90
N PHE A 126 -21.11 -4.68 -12.36
CA PHE A 126 -21.42 -3.38 -11.76
C PHE A 126 -20.45 -3.02 -10.62
N VAL A 127 -20.14 -3.97 -9.73
CA VAL A 127 -19.23 -3.74 -8.60
C VAL A 127 -17.79 -3.53 -9.07
N ILE A 128 -17.32 -4.30 -10.06
CA ILE A 128 -15.99 -4.12 -10.67
C ILE A 128 -15.89 -2.69 -11.24
N ASN A 129 -16.86 -2.29 -12.05
CA ASN A 129 -16.89 -0.96 -12.68
C ASN A 129 -16.97 0.15 -11.63
N ALA A 130 -17.75 -0.03 -10.56
CA ALA A 130 -17.85 0.93 -9.47
C ALA A 130 -16.51 1.11 -8.74
N ILE A 131 -15.81 0.02 -8.42
CA ILE A 131 -14.49 0.06 -7.76
C ILE A 131 -13.45 0.70 -8.69
N GLN A 132 -13.44 0.35 -9.98
CA GLN A 132 -12.54 0.95 -10.97
C GLN A 132 -12.77 2.45 -11.12
N ARG A 133 -14.03 2.90 -11.17
CA ARG A 133 -14.39 4.31 -11.27
C ARG A 133 -14.03 5.11 -10.01
N GLU A 134 -14.22 4.54 -8.82
CA GLU A 134 -13.76 5.15 -7.56
C GLU A 134 -12.23 5.34 -7.57
N GLN A 135 -11.47 4.40 -8.15
CA GLN A 135 -10.03 4.50 -8.28
C GLN A 135 -9.59 5.64 -9.22
N GLU A 136 -10.31 5.83 -10.33
CA GLU A 136 -10.08 6.94 -11.26
C GLU A 136 -10.33 8.29 -10.58
N MET A 137 -11.40 8.41 -9.78
CA MET A 137 -11.72 9.66 -9.07
C MET A 137 -10.74 9.97 -7.94
N GLN A 138 -10.31 8.98 -7.15
CA GLN A 138 -9.35 9.17 -6.06
C GLN A 138 -7.94 9.57 -6.54
N SER A 139 -7.60 9.31 -7.81
CA SER A 139 -6.36 9.76 -8.44
C SER A 139 -6.18 11.29 -8.42
N TYR A 140 -7.28 12.04 -8.40
CA TYR A 140 -7.25 13.51 -8.50
C TYR A 140 -7.02 14.23 -7.16
N GLN A 141 -7.22 13.56 -6.03
CA GLN A 141 -7.17 14.23 -4.71
C GLN A 141 -5.78 14.32 -4.09
N SER A 142 -4.79 13.56 -4.58
CA SER A 142 -3.46 13.49 -3.97
C SER A 142 -2.52 14.64 -4.33
N PHE A 143 -2.92 15.56 -5.22
CA PHE A 143 -2.10 16.71 -5.66
C PHE A 143 -2.46 18.04 -4.94
N GLY A 144 -3.49 18.03 -4.09
CA GLY A 144 -4.00 19.26 -3.48
C GLY A 144 -3.14 19.81 -2.33
N LEU A 145 -2.47 18.94 -1.57
CA LEU A 145 -1.74 19.36 -0.37
C LEU A 145 -0.43 20.07 -0.70
N PHE A 146 0.37 19.57 -1.65
CA PHE A 146 1.59 20.24 -2.09
C PHE A 146 1.26 21.59 -2.73
N GLN A 147 0.20 21.64 -3.56
CA GLN A 147 -0.23 22.89 -4.19
C GLN A 147 -0.70 23.91 -3.14
N THR A 148 -1.47 23.47 -2.13
CA THR A 148 -1.93 24.35 -1.04
C THR A 148 -0.75 24.83 -0.18
N PHE A 149 0.18 23.93 0.15
CA PHE A 149 1.40 24.28 0.88
C PHE A 149 2.24 25.27 0.05
N LEU A 150 2.47 25.01 -1.22
CA LEU A 150 3.26 25.86 -2.12
C LEU A 150 2.63 27.25 -2.26
N VAL A 151 1.32 27.33 -2.50
CA VAL A 151 0.60 28.60 -2.62
C VAL A 151 0.63 29.39 -1.31
N SER A 152 0.34 28.77 -0.17
CA SER A 152 0.38 29.46 1.14
C SER A 152 1.78 29.93 1.49
N SER A 153 2.79 29.11 1.19
CA SER A 153 4.20 29.35 1.46
C SER A 153 4.76 30.49 0.60
N ILE A 154 4.43 30.53 -0.69
CA ILE A 154 4.76 31.67 -1.58
C ILE A 154 4.08 32.95 -1.10
N THR A 155 2.81 32.85 -0.69
CA THR A 155 2.05 34.00 -0.18
C THR A 155 2.72 34.60 1.06
N VAL A 156 3.11 33.76 2.03
CA VAL A 156 3.82 34.19 3.25
C VAL A 156 5.16 34.85 2.93
N LEU A 157 5.96 34.26 2.03
CA LEU A 157 7.24 34.86 1.61
C LEU A 157 7.04 36.20 0.90
N ALA A 158 6.04 36.30 0.02
CA ALA A 158 5.72 37.54 -0.67
C ALA A 158 5.29 38.62 0.33
N THR A 159 4.39 38.29 1.25
CA THR A 159 3.95 39.22 2.31
C THR A 159 5.14 39.69 3.15
N LEU A 160 5.98 38.78 3.64
CA LEU A 160 7.17 39.12 4.44
C LEU A 160 8.18 39.97 3.66
N PHE A 161 8.35 39.71 2.37
CA PHE A 161 9.20 40.52 1.50
C PHE A 161 8.66 41.95 1.38
N PHE A 162 7.36 42.10 1.08
CA PHE A 162 6.75 43.41 0.91
C PHE A 162 6.67 44.21 2.21
N THR A 163 6.32 43.57 3.34
CA THR A 163 6.28 44.26 4.64
C THR A 163 7.67 44.61 5.15
N GLY A 164 8.61 43.67 5.09
CA GLY A 164 9.97 43.90 5.57
C GLY A 164 10.77 44.86 4.69
N SER A 165 10.55 44.87 3.38
CA SER A 165 11.20 45.85 2.50
C SER A 165 10.73 47.28 2.74
N MET A 166 9.46 47.49 3.11
CA MET A 166 8.96 48.79 3.56
C MET A 166 9.59 49.24 4.88
N GLU A 167 9.73 48.31 5.84
CA GLU A 167 10.22 48.61 7.19
C GLU A 167 11.74 48.90 7.23
N TYR A 168 12.51 48.26 6.34
CA TYR A 168 13.98 48.39 6.25
C TYR A 168 14.45 49.31 5.10
N ALA A 169 13.54 50.04 4.45
CA ALA A 169 13.82 50.84 3.25
C ALA A 169 14.87 51.96 3.45
N LEU A 170 15.04 52.47 4.68
CA LEU A 170 15.86 53.65 4.97
C LEU A 170 17.17 53.34 5.72
N SER A 171 17.28 52.22 6.43
CA SER A 171 18.51 51.79 7.09
C SER A 171 18.48 50.29 7.42
N GLY A 172 19.41 49.51 6.88
CA GLY A 172 19.54 48.08 7.18
C GLY A 172 18.99 47.11 6.12
N PHE A 173 18.72 47.59 4.90
CA PHE A 173 18.23 46.77 3.79
C PHE A 173 19.15 45.56 3.47
N ASP A 174 20.47 45.71 3.62
CA ASP A 174 21.43 44.62 3.42
C ASP A 174 21.29 43.50 4.47
N ASP A 175 20.99 43.85 5.72
CA ASP A 175 20.77 42.86 6.78
C ASP A 175 19.39 42.20 6.64
N PHE A 176 18.37 42.95 6.19
CA PHE A 176 17.10 42.39 5.75
C PHE A 176 17.28 41.39 4.60
N LEU A 177 18.08 41.72 3.57
CA LEU A 177 18.36 40.81 2.46
C LEU A 177 19.09 39.54 2.91
N LYS A 178 20.00 39.62 3.89
CA LYS A 178 20.66 38.43 4.46
C LYS A 178 19.66 37.52 5.18
N LEU A 179 18.80 38.09 6.02
CA LEU A 179 17.76 37.35 6.73
C LEU A 179 16.75 36.73 5.76
N PHE A 180 16.32 37.48 4.75
CA PHE A 180 15.40 37.01 3.72
C PHE A 180 16.01 35.87 2.89
N LYS A 181 17.30 35.94 2.53
CA LYS A 181 18.02 34.85 1.86
C LYS A 181 18.13 33.60 2.73
N MET A 182 18.40 33.74 4.03
CA MET A 182 18.40 32.61 4.96
C MET A 182 17.03 31.95 5.06
N MET A 183 15.97 32.75 5.17
CA MET A 183 14.59 32.25 5.17
C MET A 183 14.21 31.56 3.86
N GLY A 184 14.60 32.13 2.71
CA GLY A 184 14.42 31.50 1.39
C GLY A 184 15.16 30.17 1.28
N GLY A 185 16.36 30.05 1.87
CA GLY A 185 17.10 28.78 1.94
C GLY A 185 16.38 27.71 2.77
N ILE A 186 15.89 28.08 3.97
CA ILE A 186 15.08 27.19 4.83
C ILE A 186 13.81 26.75 4.10
N PHE A 187 13.20 27.66 3.35
CA PHE A 187 12.00 27.40 2.57
C PHE A 187 12.22 26.40 1.43
N ILE A 188 13.32 26.53 0.68
CA ILE A 188 13.68 25.58 -0.39
C ILE A 188 13.90 24.19 0.20
N LEU A 189 14.55 24.09 1.36
CA LEU A 189 14.72 22.82 2.08
C LEU A 189 13.38 22.23 2.54
N ALA A 190 12.48 23.06 3.09
CA ALA A 190 11.14 22.64 3.49
C ALA A 190 10.31 22.16 2.29
N LEU A 191 10.36 22.85 1.15
CA LEU A 191 9.71 22.42 -0.10
C LEU A 191 10.24 21.07 -0.58
N GLY A 192 11.56 20.85 -0.51
CA GLY A 192 12.17 19.56 -0.84
C GLY A 192 11.66 18.42 0.05
N GLN A 193 11.53 18.66 1.36
CA GLN A 193 10.99 17.68 2.30
C GLN A 193 9.49 17.41 2.09
N PHE A 194 8.67 18.45 1.90
CA PHE A 194 7.24 18.28 1.60
C PHE A 194 7.03 17.55 0.27
N TYR A 195 7.81 17.89 -0.76
CA TYR A 195 7.79 17.17 -2.03
C TYR A 195 8.17 15.70 -1.84
N PHE A 196 9.20 15.40 -1.05
CA PHE A 196 9.60 14.03 -0.76
C PHE A 196 8.50 13.25 -0.01
N ILE A 197 7.88 13.86 1.01
CA ILE A 197 6.79 13.24 1.77
C ILE A 197 5.57 12.97 0.86
N GLU A 198 5.17 13.93 0.04
CA GLU A 198 4.03 13.78 -0.86
C GLU A 198 4.30 12.81 -2.02
N PHE A 199 5.50 12.86 -2.61
CA PHE A 199 5.80 12.05 -3.78
C PHE A 199 6.26 10.64 -3.45
N VAL A 200 6.92 10.42 -2.31
CA VAL A 200 7.43 9.09 -1.92
C VAL A 200 6.46 8.43 -0.96
N ILE A 201 6.19 9.04 0.20
CA ILE A 201 5.39 8.40 1.26
C ILE A 201 3.92 8.29 0.86
N PHE A 202 3.31 9.39 0.38
CA PHE A 202 1.90 9.35 -0.03
C PHE A 202 1.70 8.51 -1.29
N ARG A 203 2.60 8.58 -2.28
CA ARG A 203 2.51 7.73 -3.47
C ARG A 203 2.63 6.25 -3.13
N GLU A 204 3.58 5.86 -2.28
CA GLU A 204 3.72 4.46 -1.86
C GLU A 204 2.52 4.01 -1.03
N PHE A 205 1.99 4.85 -0.15
CA PHE A 205 0.78 4.56 0.61
C PHE A 205 -0.46 4.41 -0.31
N ILE A 206 -0.59 5.27 -1.31
CA ILE A 206 -1.66 5.20 -2.33
C ILE A 206 -1.49 3.93 -3.18
N LEU A 207 -0.27 3.61 -3.62
CA LEU A 207 0.03 2.40 -4.38
C LEU A 207 -0.29 1.14 -3.56
N TRP A 208 0.05 1.12 -2.28
CA TRP A 208 -0.30 0.03 -1.37
C TRP A 208 -1.82 -0.11 -1.17
N ARG A 209 -2.55 1.01 -1.01
CA ARG A 209 -4.02 1.00 -1.00
C ARG A 209 -4.61 0.50 -2.32
N ARG A 210 -4.06 0.92 -3.47
CA ARG A 210 -4.47 0.45 -4.81
C ARG A 210 -4.24 -1.06 -4.96
N GLN A 211 -3.09 -1.58 -4.53
CA GLN A 211 -2.80 -3.02 -4.55
C GLN A 211 -3.79 -3.83 -3.68
N LYS A 212 -4.24 -3.27 -2.55
CA LYS A 212 -5.30 -3.89 -1.74
C LYS A 212 -6.66 -3.90 -2.44
N LYS A 213 -7.05 -2.84 -3.15
CA LYS A 213 -8.31 -2.81 -3.93
C LYS A 213 -8.26 -3.72 -5.16
N LEU A 214 -7.12 -3.80 -5.85
CA LEU A 214 -6.90 -4.68 -7.02
C LEU A 214 -7.06 -6.18 -6.68
N ARG A 215 -6.80 -6.58 -5.43
CA ARG A 215 -7.03 -7.95 -4.96
C ARG A 215 -8.51 -8.33 -5.05
N LEU A 216 -9.39 -7.45 -4.56
CA LEU A 216 -10.83 -7.65 -4.58
C LEU A 216 -11.36 -7.70 -6.02
N ILE A 217 -10.89 -6.79 -6.88
CA ILE A 217 -11.24 -6.77 -8.31
C ILE A 217 -10.87 -8.09 -8.97
N LYS A 218 -9.64 -8.58 -8.77
CA LYS A 218 -9.21 -9.88 -9.34
C LYS A 218 -10.07 -11.04 -8.85
N VAL A 219 -10.47 -11.07 -7.58
CA VAL A 219 -11.36 -12.13 -7.07
C VAL A 219 -12.73 -12.06 -7.75
N LEU A 220 -13.30 -10.85 -7.87
CA LEU A 220 -14.57 -10.61 -8.56
C LEU A 220 -14.51 -10.99 -10.05
N GLU A 221 -13.45 -10.62 -10.77
CA GLU A 221 -13.25 -10.96 -12.18
C GLU A 221 -13.21 -12.48 -12.39
N ASN A 222 -12.54 -13.22 -11.51
CA ASN A 222 -12.50 -14.68 -11.62
C ASN A 222 -13.87 -15.32 -11.36
N ILE A 223 -14.61 -14.82 -10.36
CA ILE A 223 -15.98 -15.29 -10.10
C ILE A 223 -16.89 -14.97 -11.30
N TYR A 224 -16.75 -13.78 -11.89
CA TYR A 224 -17.48 -13.41 -13.11
C TYR A 224 -17.20 -14.41 -14.25
N LEU A 225 -15.93 -14.72 -14.51
CA LEU A 225 -15.53 -15.67 -15.55
C LEU A 225 -16.07 -17.08 -15.29
N GLU A 226 -16.05 -17.56 -14.05
CA GLU A 226 -16.67 -18.84 -13.67
C GLU A 226 -18.17 -18.85 -14.01
N GLN A 227 -18.90 -17.80 -13.63
CA GLN A 227 -20.35 -17.70 -13.85
C GLN A 227 -20.71 -17.63 -15.34
N VAL A 228 -19.93 -16.88 -16.13
CA VAL A 228 -20.14 -16.77 -17.59
C VAL A 228 -19.80 -18.08 -18.31
N MET A 229 -18.78 -18.82 -17.87
CA MET A 229 -18.47 -20.14 -18.42
C MET A 229 -19.54 -21.18 -18.08
N ILE A 230 -20.12 -21.11 -16.88
CA ILE A 230 -21.22 -21.99 -16.46
C ILE A 230 -22.49 -21.68 -17.26
N SER A 231 -22.81 -20.41 -17.53
CA SER A 231 -24.00 -20.05 -18.32
C SER A 231 -23.94 -20.40 -19.81
N LYS A 232 -22.76 -20.77 -20.32
CA LYS A 232 -22.54 -21.19 -21.72
C LYS A 232 -22.54 -22.70 -21.92
N ARG A 233 -22.63 -23.48 -20.84
CA ARG A 233 -22.83 -24.94 -20.88
C ARG A 233 -24.31 -25.26 -20.70
#